data_AF-A0A7C6X1R2-F1
#
_entry.id   AF-A0A7C6X1R2-F1
#
_cell.length_a   1.000
_cell.length_b   1.000
_cell.length_c   1.000
_cell.angle_alpha   90.00
_cell.angle_beta   90.00
_cell.angle_gamma   90.00
#
_symmetry.space_group_name_H-M   'P 1'
#
loop_
_entity.id
_entity.type
_entity.pdbx_description
1 polymer ?
#
loop_
_entity_poly.entity_id
_entity_poly.type
_entity_poly.pdbx_seq_one_letter_code
_entity_poly.pdbx_strand_id
1 'polypeptide(L)' 'MERICAYAIVFLRNGGNLFALKTIMGHQKLEMIERYARFVGQHIKSEHEFVSVLISKLEI' A
#
# COMPACT_ATOMS: atom_id res chain seq x y z
N MET A 1 15.62 -7.79 -8.39
CA MET A 1 14.18 -7.46 -8.37
C MET A 1 13.61 -7.95 -7.05
N GLU A 2 13.33 -7.04 -6.13
CA GLU A 2 12.83 -7.38 -4.79
C GLU A 2 11.34 -7.73 -4.89
N ARG A 3 10.95 -8.94 -4.43
CA ARG A 3 9.59 -9.46 -4.63
C ARG A 3 8.63 -8.80 -3.65
N ILE A 4 7.73 -7.97 -4.17
CA ILE A 4 6.61 -7.43 -3.40
C ILE A 4 5.55 -8.54 -3.23
N CYS A 5 5.10 -8.80 -2.00
CA CYS A 5 4.10 -9.84 -1.75
C CYS A 5 2.69 -9.28 -1.94
N ALA A 6 1.92 -9.82 -2.90
CA ALA A 6 0.56 -9.37 -3.19
C ALA A 6 -0.37 -9.42 -1.97
N TYR A 7 -0.23 -10.44 -1.11
CA TYR A 7 -0.97 -10.54 0.14
C TYR A 7 -0.73 -9.33 1.06
N ALA A 8 0.53 -8.92 1.24
CA ALA A 8 0.88 -7.77 2.07
C ALA A 8 0.27 -6.47 1.55
N ILE A 9 0.25 -6.29 0.23
CA ILE A 9 -0.35 -5.11 -0.42
C ILE A 9 -1.86 -5.06 -0.17
N VAL A 10 -2.57 -6.16 -0.40
CA VAL A 10 -4.01 -6.24 -0.18
C VAL A 10 -4.35 -6.04 1.30
N PHE A 11 -3.60 -6.66 2.20
CA PHE A 11 -3.79 -6.53 3.65
C PHE A 11 -3.68 -5.07 4.12
N LEU A 12 -2.63 -4.35 3.69
CA LEU A 12 -2.41 -2.95 4.08
C LEU A 12 -3.41 -2.00 3.41
N ARG A 13 -3.79 -2.24 2.15
CA ARG A 13 -4.86 -1.47 1.47
C ARG A 13 -6.19 -1.56 2.18
N ASN A 14 -6.47 -2.70 2.80
CA ASN A 14 -7.71 -2.92 3.55
C ASN A 14 -7.64 -2.39 4.99
N GLY A 15 -6.64 -1.57 5.33
CA GLY A 15 -6.50 -0.97 6.66
C GLY A 15 -5.79 -1.87 7.69
N GLY A 16 -5.14 -2.94 7.24
CA GLY A 16 -4.41 -3.84 8.12
C GLY A 16 -3.23 -3.18 8.85
N ASN A 17 -2.94 -3.64 10.07
CA ASN A 17 -1.87 -3.10 10.90
C ASN A 17 -0.47 -3.64 10.50
N LEU A 18 0.51 -2.74 10.43
CA LEU A 18 1.88 -3.04 10.01
C LEU A 18 2.59 -4.09 10.89
N PHE A 19 2.39 -4.02 12.21
CA PHE A 19 2.98 -4.97 13.17
C PHE A 19 2.25 -6.31 13.15
N ALA A 20 0.94 -6.32 12.92
CA ALA A 20 0.20 -7.57 12.71
C ALA A 20 0.69 -8.29 11.45
N LEU A 21 0.90 -7.56 10.36
CA LEU A 21 1.48 -8.11 9.12
C LEU A 21 2.88 -8.69 9.36
N LYS A 22 3.69 -8.07 10.22
CA LYS A 22 5.01 -8.58 10.64
C LYS A 22 4.93 -9.96 11.27
N THR A 23 4.02 -10.11 12.22
CA THR A 23 3.78 -11.38 12.89
C THR A 23 3.28 -12.44 11.91
N ILE A 24 2.31 -12.10 11.07
CA ILE A 24 1.70 -13.03 10.10
C ILE A 24 2.73 -13.53 9.07
N MET A 25 3.61 -12.65 8.60
CA MET A 25 4.61 -13.01 7.59
C MET A 25 5.89 -13.65 8.17
N GLY A 26 6.00 -13.75 9.50
CA GLY A 26 7.19 -14.31 10.16
C GLY A 26 8.46 -13.47 9.97
N HIS A 27 8.32 -12.18 9.62
CA HIS A 27 9.48 -11.31 9.42
C HIS A 27 10.06 -10.85 10.76
N GLN A 28 11.34 -11.12 11.01
CA GLN A 28 12.01 -10.64 12.24
C GLN A 28 12.23 -9.13 12.25
N LYS A 29 12.44 -8.53 11.06
CA LYS A 29 12.69 -7.10 10.87
C LYS A 29 11.53 -6.44 10.10
N LEU A 30 11.30 -5.16 10.37
CA LEU A 30 10.25 -4.36 9.71
C LEU A 30 10.63 -3.91 8.29
N GLU A 31 11.89 -4.05 7.91
CA GLU A 31 12.46 -3.50 6.68
C GLU A 31 11.67 -3.89 5.41
N MET A 32 11.24 -5.16 5.30
CA MET A 32 10.42 -5.62 4.18
C MET A 32 8.99 -5.05 4.20
N ILE A 33 8.47 -4.83 5.40
CA ILE A 33 7.10 -4.40 5.64
C ILE A 33 6.95 -2.89 5.46
N GLU A 34 7.96 -2.12 5.83
CA GLU A 34 8.07 -0.70 5.52
C GLU A 34 8.05 -0.46 4.01
N ARG A 35 8.67 -1.36 3.22
CA ARG A 35 8.61 -1.28 1.76
C ARG A 35 7.20 -1.53 1.24
N TYR A 36 6.45 -2.47 1.81
CA TYR A 36 5.04 -2.67 1.47
C TYR A 36 4.20 -1.44 1.80
N ALA A 37 4.39 -0.85 2.98
CA ALA A 37 3.68 0.37 3.38
C ALA A 37 3.98 1.55 2.45
N ARG A 38 5.26 1.76 2.10
CA ARG A 38 5.67 2.79 1.14
C ARG A 38 5.05 2.56 -0.23
N PHE A 39 5.05 1.33 -0.72
CA PHE A 39 4.45 0.97 -2.00
C PHE A 39 2.94 1.23 -2.02
N VAL A 40 2.22 0.81 -0.96
CA VAL A 40 0.78 1.07 -0.83
C VAL A 40 0.49 2.56 -0.75
N GLY A 41 1.24 3.32 0.06
CA GLY A 41 1.05 4.76 0.19
C GLY A 41 1.27 5.52 -1.12
N GLN A 42 2.32 5.17 -1.87
CA GLN A 42 2.55 5.74 -3.21
C GLN A 42 1.40 5.42 -4.16
N HIS A 43 0.93 4.17 -4.16
CA HIS A 43 -0.13 3.77 -5.07
C HIS A 43 -1.48 4.42 -4.74
N ILE A 44 -1.84 4.55 -3.46
CA ILE A 44 -3.04 5.28 -3.03
C ILE A 44 -2.96 6.74 -3.46
N LYS A 45 -1.79 7.39 -3.29
CA LYS A 45 -1.58 8.76 -3.73
C LYS A 45 -1.78 8.92 -5.23
N SER A 46 -1.20 8.04 -6.04
CA SER A 46 -1.36 8.08 -7.50
C SER A 46 -2.81 7.84 -7.94
N GLU A 47 -3.53 6.91 -7.31
CA GLU A 47 -4.96 6.69 -7.57
C GLU A 47 -5.78 7.93 -7.21
N HIS A 48 -5.51 8.55 -6.06
CA HIS A 48 -6.22 9.74 -5.63
C HIS A 48 -5.95 10.94 -6.55
N GLU A 49 -4.71 11.13 -7.00
CA GLU A 49 -4.35 12.19 -7.95
C GLU A 49 -5.06 11.99 -9.29
N PHE A 50 -5.03 10.76 -9.82
CA PHE A 50 -5.74 10.41 -11.06
C PHE A 50 -7.25 10.68 -10.94
N VAL A 51 -7.88 10.22 -9.87
CA VAL A 51 -9.32 10.41 -9.64
C VAL A 51 -9.65 11.89 -9.45
N SER A 52 -8.84 12.65 -8.71
CA SER A 52 -9.04 14.09 -8.50
C SER A 52 -8.96 14.87 -9.81
N VAL A 53 -8.01 14.53 -10.69
CA VAL A 53 -7.90 15.11 -12.03
C VAL A 53 -9.11 14.76 -12.89
N LEU A 54 -9.57 13.51 -12.86
CA LEU A 54 -10.74 13.06 -13.61
C LEU A 54 -11.99 13.83 -13.18
N ILE A 55 -12.23 13.93 -11.86
CA ILE A 55 -13.37 14.67 -11.30
C ILE A 55 -13.29 16.15 -11.69
N SER A 56 -12.13 16.78 -11.58
CA SER A 56 -11.96 18.19 -11.96
C SER A 56 -12.21 18.47 -13.44
N LYS A 57 -11.99 17.48 -14.32
CA LYS A 57 -12.24 17.59 -15.76
C LYS A 57 -13.68 17.29 -16.16
N LEU A 58 -14.46 16.68 -15.28
CA LEU A 58 -15.82 16.25 -15.57
C LEU A 58 -16.87 17.35 -15.31
N GLU A 59 -16.49 18.54 -14.83
CA GLU A 59 -17.39 19.69 -14.54
C GLU A 59 -18.76 19.27 -13.95
N ILE A 60 -18.73 18.45 -12.89
CA ILE A 60 -19.87 18.26 -11.98
C ILE A 60 -19.65 19.12 -10.76
#